data_AF-A0AAV3Z2S0-F1
#
_entry.id   AF-A0AAV3Z2S0-F1
#
_cell.length_a   1.000
_cell.length_b   1.000
_cell.length_c   1.000
_cell.angle_alpha   90.00
_cell.angle_beta   90.00
_cell.angle_gamma   90.00
#
_symmetry.space_group_name_H-M   'P 1'
#
loop_
_entity.id
_entity.type
_entity.pdbx_description
1 polymer ?
#
loop_
_entity_poly.entity_id
_entity_poly.type
_entity_poly.pdbx_seq_one_letter_code
_entity_poly.pdbx_strand_id
1 'polypeptide(L)'
;MAPGATTMAAAGTTMAPTGTTMAPAGTTMAPAGTTMAPAGTTMPPATTTTAPVVTIPPNKCIQCGGLVTDCSAVDLLLQGPADCPADQQFCFTRVVHSLTDTHIVKGCMDLQTCEDQWWNATSPKPECQNIDLSVDALLDCTYCCQGDGCNKDTRPVDTSLLQFLQS
;
A
#
# COMPACT_ATOMS: atom_id res chain seq x y z
N MET A 1 -43.67 9.24 -64.89
CA MET A 1 -43.53 10.27 -63.84
C MET A 1 -42.11 10.21 -63.31
N ALA A 2 -41.31 11.25 -63.53
CA ALA A 2 -40.10 11.60 -62.75
C ALA A 2 -40.52 12.63 -61.66
N PRO A 3 -39.72 13.01 -60.63
CA PRO A 3 -38.27 13.34 -60.64
C PRO A 3 -37.46 12.61 -59.53
N GLY A 4 -36.12 12.48 -59.55
CA GLY A 4 -35.07 13.52 -59.41
C GLY A 4 -34.84 13.87 -57.92
N ALA A 5 -33.65 13.97 -57.33
CA ALA A 5 -32.27 14.03 -57.78
C ALA A 5 -31.27 13.99 -56.57
N THR A 6 -29.97 13.82 -56.85
CA THR A 6 -28.75 14.35 -56.14
C THR A 6 -28.40 13.76 -54.75
N THR A 7 -27.17 13.32 -54.40
CA THR A 7 -25.83 13.98 -54.32
C THR A 7 -24.69 12.94 -54.17
N MET A 8 -23.61 12.95 -54.97
CA MET A 8 -22.26 13.58 -54.79
C MET A 8 -21.27 12.90 -53.81
N ALA A 9 -20.03 12.71 -54.32
CA ALA A 9 -18.90 11.93 -53.82
C ALA A 9 -18.05 12.57 -52.69
N ALA A 10 -17.12 11.80 -52.07
CA ALA A 10 -15.68 12.11 -52.02
C ALA A 10 -14.85 11.05 -51.27
N ALA A 11 -13.59 10.95 -51.68
CA ALA A 11 -12.54 10.01 -51.28
C ALA A 11 -11.86 10.35 -49.95
N GLY A 12 -11.15 9.37 -49.38
CA GLY A 12 -10.21 9.55 -48.28
C GLY A 12 -9.30 8.34 -48.12
N THR A 13 -8.10 8.44 -48.68
CA THR A 13 -6.96 7.50 -48.67
C THR A 13 -6.36 7.27 -47.29
N THR A 14 -5.92 6.03 -46.99
CA THR A 14 -4.83 5.80 -46.03
C THR A 14 -3.90 4.69 -46.52
N MET A 15 -2.63 5.05 -46.71
CA MET A 15 -1.51 4.21 -47.13
C MET A 15 -1.01 3.29 -46.00
N ALA A 16 -0.59 2.09 -46.37
CA ALA A 16 0.24 1.21 -45.53
C ALA A 16 1.69 1.71 -45.47
N PRO A 17 2.46 1.27 -44.47
CA PRO A 17 3.82 0.83 -44.79
C PRO A 17 4.14 -0.55 -44.22
N THR A 18 4.48 -1.45 -45.13
CA THR A 18 5.25 -2.69 -44.90
C THR A 18 6.69 -2.34 -44.58
N GLY A 19 7.15 -2.63 -43.35
CA GLY A 19 8.55 -2.49 -42.97
C GLY A 19 9.38 -3.69 -43.45
N THR A 20 10.24 -3.45 -44.44
CA THR A 20 11.32 -4.36 -44.87
C THR A 20 12.54 -4.22 -43.97
N THR A 21 12.96 -5.31 -43.32
CA THR A 21 14.26 -5.39 -42.64
C THR A 21 15.24 -6.15 -43.54
N MET A 22 16.23 -5.43 -44.09
CA MET A 22 17.39 -6.03 -44.77
C MET A 22 18.51 -6.32 -43.75
N ALA A 23 18.99 -7.56 -43.75
CA ALA A 23 20.24 -7.94 -43.09
C ALA A 23 21.43 -7.72 -44.06
N PRO A 24 22.62 -7.28 -43.57
CA PRO A 24 23.85 -7.45 -44.33
C PRO A 24 24.57 -8.74 -43.91
N ALA A 25 24.89 -9.55 -44.92
CA ALA A 25 25.85 -10.65 -44.82
C ALA A 25 27.29 -10.09 -44.86
N GLY A 26 28.15 -10.60 -43.98
CA GLY A 26 29.59 -10.31 -43.98
C GLY A 26 30.36 -11.53 -43.47
N THR A 27 31.00 -12.24 -44.38
CA THR A 27 31.89 -13.39 -44.12
C THR A 27 33.28 -12.93 -43.71
N THR A 28 33.87 -13.46 -42.63
CA THR A 28 35.34 -13.54 -42.45
C THR A 28 35.74 -14.67 -41.48
N MET A 29 36.78 -15.39 -41.88
CA MET A 29 37.50 -16.55 -41.31
C MET A 29 37.73 -16.61 -39.79
N ALA A 30 37.70 -17.84 -39.25
CA ALA A 30 38.13 -18.21 -37.91
C ALA A 30 39.66 -18.33 -37.76
N PRO A 31 40.19 -18.15 -36.54
CA PRO A 31 41.30 -18.95 -36.06
C PRO A 31 40.89 -19.79 -34.83
N ALA A 32 41.38 -21.03 -34.80
CA ALA A 32 41.27 -21.95 -33.67
C ALA A 32 42.07 -21.40 -32.47
N GLY A 33 41.39 -21.23 -31.33
CA GLY A 33 42.00 -20.90 -30.05
C GLY A 33 41.30 -21.68 -28.95
N THR A 34 41.94 -22.73 -28.46
CA THR A 34 41.57 -23.42 -27.22
C THR A 34 41.80 -22.47 -26.05
N THR A 35 40.76 -22.09 -25.33
CA THR A 35 40.88 -21.39 -24.04
C THR A 35 39.75 -21.86 -23.13
N MET A 36 40.14 -22.41 -21.98
CA MET A 36 39.27 -22.84 -20.88
C MET A 36 38.22 -21.78 -20.55
N ALA A 37 36.95 -22.17 -20.49
CA ALA A 37 35.89 -21.34 -19.92
C ALA A 37 36.14 -21.16 -18.42
N PRO A 38 36.22 -19.94 -17.88
CA PRO A 38 36.01 -19.73 -16.46
C PRO A 38 34.51 -19.93 -16.18
N ALA A 39 34.18 -20.72 -15.14
CA ALA A 39 32.83 -20.86 -14.63
C ALA A 39 32.35 -19.50 -14.10
N GLY A 40 31.75 -18.70 -14.97
CA GLY A 40 31.04 -17.49 -14.60
C GLY A 40 29.73 -17.86 -13.94
N THR A 41 29.69 -17.91 -12.61
CA THR A 41 28.44 -17.81 -11.86
C THR A 41 27.88 -16.41 -12.07
N THR A 42 27.08 -16.24 -13.13
CA THR A 42 26.28 -15.04 -13.33
C THR A 42 25.14 -15.08 -12.31
N MET A 43 25.35 -14.48 -11.13
CA MET A 43 24.21 -14.12 -10.28
C MET A 43 23.41 -13.05 -11.04
N PRO A 44 22.10 -13.24 -11.29
CA PRO A 44 21.29 -12.17 -11.83
C PRO A 44 21.33 -10.99 -10.85
N PRO A 45 21.42 -9.74 -11.31
CA PRO A 45 21.30 -8.60 -10.42
C PRO A 45 19.95 -8.71 -9.72
N ALA A 46 19.97 -8.77 -8.39
CA ALA A 46 18.78 -8.63 -7.58
C ALA A 46 18.16 -7.29 -7.97
N THR A 47 17.07 -7.32 -8.71
CA THR A 47 16.23 -6.15 -8.93
C THR A 47 15.57 -5.84 -7.60
N THR A 48 16.28 -5.14 -6.72
CA THR A 48 15.64 -4.36 -5.66
C THR A 48 14.85 -3.28 -6.37
N THR A 49 13.62 -3.63 -6.75
CA THR A 49 12.61 -2.65 -7.12
C THR A 49 12.35 -1.85 -5.85
N THR A 50 13.14 -0.81 -5.63
CA THR A 50 12.78 0.26 -4.71
C THR A 50 11.51 0.86 -5.31
N ALA A 51 10.36 0.46 -4.78
CA ALA A 51 9.11 1.12 -5.09
C ALA A 51 9.30 2.63 -4.93
N PRO A 52 8.68 3.47 -5.78
CA PRO A 52 8.76 4.90 -5.60
C PRO A 52 8.34 5.23 -4.16
N VAL A 53 9.17 5.99 -3.45
CA VAL A 53 8.77 6.61 -2.18
C VAL A 53 7.66 7.58 -2.56
N VAL A 54 6.41 7.12 -2.48
CA VAL A 54 5.26 8.00 -2.53
C VAL A 54 5.35 8.80 -1.24
N THR A 55 5.83 10.04 -1.34
CA THR A 55 5.73 11.01 -0.25
C THR A 55 4.25 11.35 -0.11
N ILE A 56 3.50 10.55 0.67
CA ILE A 56 2.21 10.99 1.15
C ILE A 56 2.46 12.10 2.19
N PRO A 57 1.62 13.15 2.21
CA PRO A 57 1.77 14.22 3.19
C PRO A 57 1.80 13.63 4.61
N PRO A 58 2.61 14.19 5.53
CA PRO A 58 2.68 13.68 6.89
C PRO A 58 1.30 13.76 7.54
N ASN A 59 0.79 12.62 7.99
CA ASN A 59 -0.46 12.59 8.75
C ASN A 59 -0.22 13.16 10.16
N LYS A 60 -1.24 13.81 10.71
CA LYS A 60 -1.30 14.12 12.14
C LYS A 60 -2.13 13.05 12.84
N CYS A 61 -1.62 12.43 13.88
CA CYS A 61 -2.32 11.37 14.61
C CYS A 61 -2.49 11.72 16.08
N ILE A 62 -3.52 11.19 16.73
CA ILE A 62 -3.57 11.21 18.20
C ILE A 62 -2.50 10.26 18.72
N GLN A 63 -1.68 10.70 19.68
CA GLN A 63 -0.50 9.98 20.16
C GLN A 63 -0.51 9.89 21.69
N CYS A 64 -0.83 8.71 22.21
CA CYS A 64 -0.90 8.47 23.64
C CYS A 64 -0.61 7.03 24.00
N GLY A 65 -0.17 6.82 25.24
CA GLY A 65 0.27 5.52 25.72
C GLY A 65 1.65 5.11 25.16
N GLY A 66 1.94 3.83 25.25
CA GLY A 66 3.22 3.22 24.89
C GLY A 66 3.28 1.76 25.30
N LEU A 67 4.48 1.20 25.44
CA LEU A 67 4.66 -0.21 25.78
C LEU A 67 4.18 -0.58 27.19
N VAL A 68 4.19 0.39 28.12
CA VAL A 68 3.89 0.18 29.55
C VAL A 68 2.91 1.22 30.12
N THR A 69 2.39 2.09 29.25
CA THR A 69 1.53 3.21 29.63
C THR A 69 0.32 3.24 28.71
N ASP A 70 -0.86 3.41 29.28
CA ASP A 70 -2.09 3.57 28.51
C ASP A 70 -2.35 5.03 28.17
N CYS A 71 -3.17 5.25 27.14
CA CYS A 71 -3.85 6.52 26.97
C CYS A 71 -4.71 6.80 28.20
N SER A 72 -4.49 7.94 28.85
CA SER A 72 -5.37 8.36 29.94
C SER A 72 -6.75 8.77 29.40
N ALA A 73 -7.75 8.83 30.27
CA ALA A 73 -9.06 9.39 29.91
C ALA A 73 -8.95 10.84 29.39
N VAL A 74 -7.96 11.60 29.88
CA VAL A 74 -7.67 12.95 29.40
C VAL A 74 -7.14 12.91 27.98
N ASP A 75 -6.20 12.01 27.68
CA ASP A 75 -5.62 11.88 26.34
C ASP A 75 -6.70 11.51 25.30
N LEU A 76 -7.59 10.57 25.66
CA LEU A 76 -8.65 10.12 24.76
C LEU A 76 -9.72 11.20 24.48
N LEU A 77 -9.90 12.17 25.38
CA LEU A 77 -10.96 13.18 25.27
C LEU A 77 -10.48 14.54 24.78
N LEU A 78 -9.24 14.93 25.09
CA LEU A 78 -8.77 16.31 24.93
C LEU A 78 -7.53 16.45 24.06
N GLN A 79 -6.84 15.36 23.73
CA GLN A 79 -5.61 15.43 22.95
C GLN A 79 -5.92 15.60 21.45
N GLY A 80 -5.37 16.64 20.85
CA GLY A 80 -5.45 16.88 19.42
C GLY A 80 -4.40 16.08 18.64
N PRO A 81 -4.58 15.87 17.32
CA PRO A 81 -3.60 15.19 16.49
C PRO A 81 -2.26 15.95 16.42
N ALA A 82 -1.15 15.22 16.57
CA ALA A 82 0.22 15.72 16.46
C ALA A 82 0.91 15.16 15.21
N ASP A 83 1.88 15.91 14.68
CA ASP A 83 2.64 15.53 13.49
C ASP A 83 3.34 14.17 13.64
N CYS A 84 3.22 13.34 12.61
CA CYS A 84 3.95 12.09 12.53
C CYS A 84 5.32 12.23 11.86
N PRO A 85 6.27 11.35 12.21
CA PRO A 85 7.52 11.17 11.47
C PRO A 85 7.27 10.86 9.98
N ALA A 86 8.23 11.21 9.12
CA ALA A 86 8.09 11.05 7.68
C ALA A 86 7.95 9.58 7.22
N ASP A 87 8.49 8.65 8.00
CA ASP A 87 8.45 7.20 7.79
C ASP A 87 7.20 6.53 8.40
N GLN A 88 6.41 7.25 9.20
CA GLN A 88 5.24 6.72 9.90
C GLN A 88 3.98 7.46 9.48
N GLN A 89 3.55 7.19 8.26
CA GLN A 89 2.51 8.00 7.61
C GLN A 89 1.09 7.54 7.93
N PHE A 90 0.86 6.54 8.79
CA PHE A 90 -0.48 6.08 9.14
C PHE A 90 -0.74 6.28 10.62
N CYS A 91 -1.99 6.49 11.01
CA CYS A 91 -2.35 6.48 12.41
C CYS A 91 -2.74 5.06 12.82
N PHE A 92 -2.44 4.69 14.06
CA PHE A 92 -2.93 3.45 14.64
C PHE A 92 -3.70 3.66 15.94
N THR A 93 -4.54 2.67 16.25
CA THR A 93 -5.08 2.43 17.59
C THR A 93 -4.91 0.95 17.90
N ARG A 94 -4.26 0.61 19.01
CA ARG A 94 -4.22 -0.76 19.53
C ARG A 94 -5.05 -0.84 20.79
N VAL A 95 -5.89 -1.86 20.87
CA VAL A 95 -6.76 -2.17 22.00
C VAL A 95 -6.45 -3.58 22.47
N VAL A 96 -6.01 -3.69 23.71
CA VAL A 96 -5.85 -4.97 24.40
C VAL A 96 -6.86 -5.00 25.55
N HIS A 97 -7.85 -5.89 25.46
CA HIS A 97 -8.84 -6.09 26.51
C HIS A 97 -8.58 -7.42 27.22
N SER A 98 -8.64 -7.39 28.54
CA SER A 98 -8.52 -8.54 29.43
C SER A 98 -9.66 -8.52 30.44
N LEU A 99 -9.79 -9.60 31.22
CA LEU A 99 -10.84 -9.75 32.25
C LEU A 99 -10.85 -8.65 33.32
N THR A 100 -9.73 -7.94 33.48
CA THR A 100 -9.57 -6.92 34.54
C THR A 100 -9.38 -5.53 33.98
N ASP A 101 -8.81 -5.40 32.78
CA ASP A 101 -8.25 -4.14 32.30
C ASP A 101 -8.38 -4.00 30.78
N THR A 102 -8.44 -2.75 30.33
CA THR A 102 -8.38 -2.38 28.92
C THR A 102 -7.22 -1.43 28.69
N HIS A 103 -6.30 -1.82 27.82
CA HIS A 103 -5.15 -1.03 27.42
C HIS A 103 -5.37 -0.47 26.02
N ILE A 104 -5.30 0.86 25.90
CA ILE A 104 -5.45 1.55 24.61
C ILE A 104 -4.20 2.38 24.37
N VAL A 105 -3.60 2.18 23.19
CA VAL A 105 -2.44 2.93 22.71
C VAL A 105 -2.75 3.49 21.34
N LYS A 106 -2.36 4.74 21.08
CA LYS A 106 -2.57 5.43 19.82
C LYS A 106 -1.27 6.09 19.37
N GLY A 107 -1.02 6.14 18.06
CA GLY A 107 0.17 6.80 17.55
C GLY A 107 0.28 6.77 16.03
N CYS A 108 1.50 7.02 15.57
CA CYS A 108 1.90 6.90 14.17
C CYS A 108 2.49 5.52 13.90
N MET A 109 2.33 5.01 12.67
CA MET A 109 2.79 3.69 12.24
C MET A 109 3.26 3.75 10.78
N ASP A 110 4.25 2.93 10.43
CA ASP A 110 4.68 2.70 9.07
C ASP A 110 3.76 1.73 8.30
N LEU A 111 3.88 1.70 6.97
CA LEU A 111 3.04 0.89 6.09
C LEU A 111 3.17 -0.61 6.38
N GLN A 112 4.40 -1.09 6.60
CA GLN A 112 4.70 -2.51 6.77
C GLN A 112 4.06 -3.02 8.06
N THR A 113 4.25 -2.30 9.17
CA THR A 113 3.64 -2.67 10.44
C THR A 113 2.10 -2.63 10.37
N CYS A 114 1.52 -1.70 9.61
CA CYS A 114 0.08 -1.70 9.37
C CYS A 114 -0.42 -2.89 8.55
N GLU A 115 0.34 -3.34 7.56
CA GLU A 115 0.01 -4.56 6.82
C GLU A 115 0.02 -5.78 7.74
N ASP A 116 1.06 -5.91 8.58
CA ASP A 116 1.22 -7.07 9.44
C ASP A 116 0.23 -7.08 10.62
N GLN A 117 0.14 -5.98 11.36
CA GLN A 117 -0.62 -5.92 12.62
C GLN A 117 -2.11 -5.61 12.40
N TRP A 118 -2.43 -4.73 11.47
CA TRP A 118 -3.83 -4.41 11.16
C TRP A 118 -4.39 -5.36 10.11
N TRP A 119 -3.84 -5.34 8.89
CA TRP A 119 -4.47 -6.04 7.77
C TRP A 119 -4.45 -7.56 7.93
N ASN A 120 -3.29 -8.13 8.22
CA ASN A 120 -3.13 -9.58 8.31
C ASN A 120 -3.60 -10.14 9.66
N ALA A 121 -3.26 -9.48 10.77
CA ALA A 121 -3.52 -10.02 12.11
C ALA A 121 -4.86 -9.60 12.74
N THR A 122 -5.43 -8.45 12.36
CA THR A 122 -6.61 -7.89 13.04
C THR A 122 -7.85 -7.84 12.15
N SER A 123 -7.74 -7.39 10.90
CA SER A 123 -8.89 -7.20 10.00
C SER A 123 -9.75 -8.46 9.77
N PRO A 124 -9.21 -9.69 9.76
CA PRO A 124 -10.02 -10.89 9.57
C PRO A 124 -10.81 -11.31 10.81
N LYS A 125 -10.52 -10.73 11.99
CA LYS A 125 -11.12 -11.11 13.26
C LYS A 125 -12.48 -10.44 13.45
N PRO A 126 -13.60 -11.18 13.53
CA PRO A 126 -14.93 -10.59 13.72
C PRO A 126 -15.07 -9.82 15.04
N GLU A 127 -14.39 -10.26 16.10
CA GLU A 127 -14.34 -9.57 17.40
C GLU A 127 -13.68 -8.18 17.32
N CYS A 128 -12.84 -7.94 16.32
CA CYS A 128 -12.25 -6.63 16.04
C CYS A 128 -13.10 -5.77 15.08
N GLN A 129 -14.17 -6.30 14.50
CA GLN A 129 -15.06 -5.51 13.65
C GLN A 129 -16.11 -4.77 14.47
N ASN A 130 -16.59 -5.39 15.54
CA ASN A 130 -17.55 -4.82 16.48
C ASN A 130 -17.02 -5.02 17.91
N ILE A 131 -16.07 -4.17 18.30
CA ILE A 131 -15.53 -4.20 19.65
C ILE A 131 -16.65 -3.93 20.66
N ASP A 132 -16.82 -4.86 21.59
CA ASP A 132 -17.55 -4.67 22.83
C ASP A 132 -16.55 -4.81 23.99
N LEU A 133 -16.25 -3.69 24.66
CA LEU A 133 -15.36 -3.66 25.82
C LEU A 133 -16.11 -3.94 27.13
N SER A 134 -17.40 -4.25 27.05
CA SER A 134 -18.25 -4.58 28.19
C SER A 134 -18.30 -6.08 28.46
N VAL A 135 -17.77 -6.90 27.55
CA VAL A 135 -17.73 -8.36 27.68
C VAL A 135 -16.36 -8.81 28.17
N ASP A 136 -16.36 -9.76 29.10
CA ASP A 136 -15.15 -10.39 29.63
C ASP A 136 -14.51 -11.33 28.58
N ALA A 137 -13.91 -10.73 27.54
CA ALA A 137 -13.24 -11.43 26.44
C ALA A 137 -11.80 -10.96 26.29
N LEU A 138 -10.91 -11.88 25.96
CA LEU A 138 -9.54 -11.51 25.58
C LEU A 138 -9.55 -10.96 24.16
N LEU A 139 -9.11 -9.72 24.00
CA LEU A 139 -9.08 -9.03 22.73
C LEU A 139 -7.70 -8.41 22.51
N ASP A 140 -7.17 -8.53 21.30
CA ASP A 140 -5.99 -7.79 20.84
C ASP A 140 -6.23 -7.39 19.39
N CYS A 141 -6.58 -6.11 19.21
CA CYS A 141 -6.89 -5.52 17.91
C CYS A 141 -6.01 -4.30 17.66
N THR A 142 -5.36 -4.27 16.51
CA THR A 142 -4.64 -3.08 16.02
C THR A 142 -5.33 -2.56 14.78
N TYR A 143 -5.76 -1.32 14.76
CA TYR A 143 -6.34 -0.65 13.60
C TYR A 143 -5.33 0.32 13.00
N CYS A 144 -5.20 0.33 11.68
CA CYS A 144 -4.49 1.39 10.96
C CYS A 144 -5.45 2.17 10.07
N CYS A 145 -5.27 3.49 10.05
CA CYS A 145 -6.06 4.39 9.22
C CYS A 145 -5.20 5.49 8.60
N GLN A 146 -5.74 6.12 7.56
CA GLN A 146 -5.11 7.21 6.84
C GLN A 146 -5.92 8.52 7.00
N GLY A 147 -5.19 9.62 7.17
CA GLY A 147 -5.72 10.98 7.28
C GLY A 147 -5.55 11.60 8.66
N ASP A 148 -5.63 12.93 8.73
CA ASP A 148 -5.43 13.67 9.96
C ASP A 148 -6.48 13.32 11.03
N GLY A 149 -6.00 12.88 12.19
CA GLY A 149 -6.81 12.50 13.34
C GLY A 149 -7.74 11.31 13.06
N CYS A 150 -7.47 10.49 12.03
CA CYS A 150 -8.36 9.38 11.66
C CYS A 150 -8.53 8.35 12.80
N ASN A 151 -7.56 8.30 13.73
CA ASN A 151 -7.58 7.45 14.92
C ASN A 151 -8.26 8.10 16.13
N LYS A 152 -9.18 9.05 15.90
CA LYS A 152 -9.98 9.68 16.98
C LYS A 152 -10.80 8.65 17.74
N ASP A 153 -11.56 7.83 17.01
CA ASP A 153 -12.37 6.78 17.59
C ASP A 153 -11.51 5.57 17.97
N THR A 154 -11.98 4.73 18.90
CA THR A 154 -11.27 3.49 19.29
C THR A 154 -11.08 2.56 18.09
N ARG A 155 -12.12 2.44 17.26
CA ARG A 155 -12.03 1.86 15.91
C ARG A 155 -12.26 2.98 14.90
N PRO A 156 -11.29 3.26 14.01
CA PRO A 156 -11.48 4.24 12.94
C PRO A 156 -12.69 3.90 12.07
N VAL A 157 -13.29 4.93 11.48
CA VAL A 157 -14.38 4.77 10.51
C VAL A 157 -13.92 3.95 9.29
N ASP A 158 -14.82 3.14 8.71
CA ASP A 158 -14.45 2.20 7.64
C ASP A 158 -13.78 2.87 6.44
N THR A 159 -14.16 4.12 6.14
CA THR A 159 -13.61 4.88 5.02
C THR A 159 -12.18 5.38 5.25
N SER A 160 -11.70 5.41 6.50
CA SER A 160 -10.32 5.79 6.81
C SER A 160 -9.42 4.58 7.08
N LEU A 161 -9.99 3.40 7.32
CA LEU A 161 -9.22 2.17 7.54
C LEU A 161 -8.36 1.84 6.32
N LEU A 162 -7.09 1.53 6.59
CA LEU A 162 -6.15 1.18 5.55
C LEU A 162 -6.53 -0.18 4.94
N GLN A 163 -6.58 -0.25 3.61
CA GLN A 163 -6.92 -1.45 2.87
C GLN A 163 -5.73 -1.90 2.03
N PHE A 164 -5.53 -3.22 1.94
CA PHE A 164 -4.52 -3.83 1.10
C PHE A 164 -5.21 -4.71 0.06
N LEU A 165 -4.68 -4.73 -1.17
CA LEU A 165 -5.20 -5.64 -2.18
C LEU A 165 -4.72 -7.05 -1.87
N GLN A 166 -5.65 -7.97 -1.64
CA GLN A 166 -5.32 -9.39 -1.56
C GLN A 166 -4.86 -9.83 -2.95
N SER A 167 -3.61 -10.27 -3.05
CA SER A 167 -3.03 -10.82 -4.28
C SER A 167 -3.30 -12.31 -4.42
#